data_AF-A0A0F4IU34-F1
#
_entry.id   AF-A0A0F4IU34-F1
#
_cell.length_a   1.000
_cell.length_b   1.000
_cell.length_c   1.000
_cell.angle_alpha   90.00
_cell.angle_beta   90.00
_cell.angle_gamma   90.00
#
_symmetry.space_group_name_H-M   'P 1'
#
loop_
_entity.id
_entity.type
_entity.pdbx_description
1 polymer ?
#
loop_
_entity_poly.entity_id
_entity_poly.type
_entity_poly.pdbx_seq_one_letter_code
_entity_poly.pdbx_strand_id
1 'polypeptide(L)' 'MPLWGVEGISVLSAEGDHKLVQTFTSDDREAKFVHESTDSGMTVIVSCHGKTAVQKFKRSA' A
#
# COMPACT_ATOMS: atom_id res chain seq x y z
N MET A 1 -5.90 11.28 6.55
CA MET A 1 -6.07 11.71 5.16
C MET A 1 -6.93 10.68 4.47
N PRO A 2 -8.00 11.05 3.75
CA PRO A 2 -8.87 10.10 3.10
C PRO A 2 -8.12 9.35 1.99
N LEU A 3 -8.32 8.03 1.92
CA LEU A 3 -7.78 7.19 0.84
C LEU A 3 -8.91 6.94 -0.16
N TRP A 4 -8.72 7.36 -1.42
CA TRP A 4 -9.74 7.28 -2.47
C TRP A 4 -11.11 7.88 -2.07
N GLY A 5 -11.09 8.95 -1.26
CA GLY A 5 -12.31 9.60 -0.76
C GLY A 5 -12.95 8.91 0.44
N VAL A 6 -12.35 7.84 0.97
CA VAL A 6 -12.81 7.12 2.16
C VAL A 6 -12.04 7.62 3.39
N GLU A 7 -12.76 8.06 4.42
CA GLU A 7 -12.15 8.42 5.71
C GLU A 7 -11.77 7.17 6.49
N GLY A 8 -10.61 7.20 7.13
CA GLY A 8 -10.10 6.07 7.89
C GLY A 8 -8.75 6.37 8.52
N ILE A 9 -8.25 5.36 9.23
CA ILE A 9 -6.95 5.40 9.89
C ILE A 9 -5.95 4.62 9.03
N SER A 10 -4.76 5.18 8.87
CA SER A 10 -3.67 4.52 8.16
C SER A 10 -2.47 4.37 9.08
N VAL A 11 -1.97 3.15 9.22
CA VAL A 11 -0.73 2.84 9.93
C VAL A 11 0.30 2.39 8.90
N LEU A 12 1.49 2.99 8.93
CA LEU A 12 2.60 2.65 8.05
C LEU A 12 3.76 2.11 8.89
N SER A 13 4.32 0.97 8.48
CA SER A 13 5.55 0.42 9.04
C SER A 13 6.59 0.18 7.96
N ALA A 14 7.85 0.45 8.27
CA ALA A 14 8.97 0.03 7.45
C ALA A 14 9.39 -1.39 7.85
N GLU A 15 9.50 -2.27 6.86
CA GLU A 15 9.95 -3.65 7.04
C GLU A 15 11.26 -3.86 6.26
N GLY A 16 12.37 -3.42 6.85
CA GLY A 16 13.66 -3.38 6.17
C GLY A 16 13.81 -2.17 5.23
N ASP A 17 14.84 -2.19 4.38
CA ASP A 17 15.30 -0.99 3.67
C ASP A 17 14.46 -0.63 2.44
N HIS A 18 13.68 -1.57 1.93
CA HIS A 18 13.01 -1.46 0.63
C HIS A 18 11.53 -1.79 0.66
N LYS A 19 10.95 -1.97 1.85
CA LYS A 19 9.56 -2.38 1.99
C LYS A 19 8.81 -1.53 3.00
N LEU A 20 7.65 -1.03 2.59
CA LEU A 20 6.68 -0.37 3.45
C LEU A 20 5.39 -1.18 3.46
N VAL A 21 4.83 -1.40 4.64
CA VAL A 21 3.51 -2.00 4.82
C VAL A 21 2.58 -0.93 5.36
N GLN A 22 1.48 -0.69 4.65
CA GLN A 22 0.42 0.20 5.10
C GLN A 22 -0.84 -0.61 5.35
N THR A 23 -1.43 -0.45 6.53
CA THR A 23 -2.77 -0.95 6.86
C THR A 23 -3.70 0.24 6.95
N PHE A 24 -4.73 0.27 6.10
CA PHE A 24 -5.79 1.26 6.12
C PHE A 24 -7.08 0.63 6.64
N THR A 25 -7.68 1.23 7.66
CA THR A 25 -8.92 0.77 8.29
C THR A 25 -10.00 1.84 8.21
N SER A 26 -11.18 1.46 7.73
CA SER A 26 -12.38 2.31 7.64
C SER A 26 -13.63 1.46 7.83
N ASP A 27 -14.56 1.86 8.70
CA ASP A 27 -15.83 1.16 8.96
C ASP A 27 -15.69 -0.37 9.09
N ASP A 28 -14.75 -0.81 9.95
CA ASP A 28 -14.39 -2.22 10.21
C ASP A 28 -13.86 -3.01 8.99
N ARG A 29 -13.47 -2.32 7.92
CA ARG A 29 -12.86 -2.89 6.72
C ARG A 29 -11.38 -2.55 6.69
N GLU A 30 -10.58 -3.52 6.27
CA GLU A 30 -9.14 -3.37 6.13
C GLU A 30 -8.71 -3.48 4.66
N ALA A 31 -7.86 -2.54 4.24
CA ALA A 31 -7.06 -2.64 3.04
C ALA A 31 -5.58 -2.66 3.44
N LYS A 32 -4.84 -3.66 2.93
CA LYS A 32 -3.40 -3.78 3.14
C LYS A 32 -2.66 -3.42 1.85
N PHE A 33 -1.66 -2.56 1.99
CA PHE A 33 -0.76 -2.17 0.91
C PHE A 33 0.64 -2.62 1.26
N VAL A 34 1.29 -3.29 0.33
CA VAL A 34 2.70 -3.66 0.44
C VAL A 34 3.44 -2.97 -0.69
N HIS A 35 4.32 -2.05 -0.32
CA HIS A 35 5.17 -1.31 -1.25
C HIS A 35 6.55 -1.92 -1.21
N GLU A 36 7.03 -2.44 -2.33
CA GLU A 36 8.38 -2.98 -2.49
C GLU A 36 9.12 -2.15 -3.54
N SER A 37 10.17 -1.47 -3.09
CA SER A 37 11.03 -0.64 -3.93
C SER A 37 12.22 -1.43 -4.43
N THR A 38 12.62 -1.15 -5.66
CA THR A 38 13.84 -1.64 -6.30
C THR A 38 14.52 -0.45 -6.98
N ASP A 39 15.75 -0.63 -7.44
CA ASP A 39 16.44 0.42 -8.20
C ASP A 39 15.68 0.84 -9.47
N SER A 40 14.92 -0.09 -10.05
CA SER A 40 14.16 0.10 -11.29
C SER A 40 12.78 0.75 -11.12
N GLY A 41 12.27 0.82 -9.88
CA GLY A 41 10.90 1.27 -9.61
C GLY A 41 10.28 0.59 -8.39
N MET A 42 8.96 0.67 -8.28
CA MET A 42 8.21 0.18 -7.12
C MET A 42 7.07 -0.74 -7.54
N THR A 43 6.84 -1.81 -6.80
CA THR A 43 5.63 -2.62 -6.88
C THR A 43 4.75 -2.33 -5.67
N VAL A 44 3.46 -2.14 -5.90
CA VAL A 44 2.46 -1.98 -4.84
C VAL A 44 1.43 -3.10 -4.97
N ILE A 45 1.32 -3.93 -3.94
CA ILE A 45 0.31 -4.97 -3.82
C ILE A 45 -0.77 -4.46 -2.89
N VAL A 46 -2.01 -4.42 -3.38
CA VAL A 46 -3.18 -4.00 -2.61
C VAL A 46 -4.08 -5.21 -2.38
N SER A 47 -4.35 -5.53 -1.12
CA SER A 47 -5.26 -6.61 -0.72
C SER A 47 -6.42 -6.04 0.08
N CYS A 48 -7.65 -6.28 -0.37
CA CYS A 48 -8.87 -5.77 0.26
C CYS A 48 -10.06 -6.66 -0.11
N HIS A 49 -10.91 -7.01 0.87
CA HIS A 49 -12.12 -7.83 0.65
C HIS A 49 -11.88 -9.16 -0.11
N GLY A 50 -10.78 -9.86 0.18
CA GLY A 50 -10.42 -11.11 -0.51
C GLY A 50 -9.99 -10.93 -1.98
N LYS A 51 -9.84 -9.69 -2.45
CA LYS A 51 -9.31 -9.36 -3.78
C LYS A 51 -7.90 -8.80 -3.65
N THR A 52 -7.09 -9.04 -4.68
CA THR A 52 -5.73 -8.52 -4.78
C THR A 52 -5.53 -7.80 -6.11
N ALA A 53 -4.91 -6.63 -6.06
CA ALA A 53 -4.47 -5.87 -7.22
C ALA A 53 -2.95 -5.61 -7.12
N VAL A 54 -2.28 -5.55 -8.27
CA VAL A 54 -0.85 -5.27 -8.36
C VAL A 54 -0.63 -4.07 -9.28
N GLN A 55 0.08 -3.07 -8.77
CA GLN A 55 0.49 -1.88 -9.52
C GLN A 55 2.01 -1.85 -9.60
N LYS A 56 2.54 -1.58 -10.80
CA LYS A 56 3.99 -1.47 -11.03
C LYS A 56 4.30 -0.05 -11.52
N PHE A 57 5.18 0.61 -10.79
CA PHE A 57 5.66 1.96 -11.08
C PHE A 57 7.10 1.88 -11.55
N LYS A 58 7.43 2.60 -12.62
CA LYS A 58 8.82 2.81 -13.03
C LYS A 58 9.38 4.02 -12.30
N ARG A 59 10.67 3.97 -11.96
CA ARG A 59 11.36 5.14 -11.43
C ARG A 59 11.44 6.21 -12.53
N SER A 60 10.95 7.41 -12.24
CA SER A 60 11.27 8.58 -13.07
C SER A 60 12.66 9.07 -12.69
N ALA A 61 13.46 9.42 -13.69
CA ALA A 61 14.66 10.22 -13.51
C ALA A 61 14.28 11.64 -13.02
#